data_AF-A0A349KT83-F1
#
_entry.id   AF-A0A349KT83-F1
#
_cell.length_a   1.000
_cell.length_b   1.000
_cell.length_c   1.000
_cell.angle_alpha   90.00
_cell.angle_beta   90.00
_cell.angle_gamma   90.00
#
_symmetry.space_group_name_H-M   'P 1'
#
loop_
_entity.id
_entity.type
_entity.pdbx_description
1 polymer ?
#
loop_
_entity_poly.entity_id
_entity_poly.type
_entity_poly.pdbx_seq_one_letter_code
_entity_poly.pdbx_strand_id
1 'polypeptide(L)'
;MKKFTFGMFIAALTSVAYAGEPDGPHDGANWQIWAYSSAAPAVLGSNATVLALDGSVLREGSNGWTCMVGNPRPAPEGGWGSAHDAMPVCTDEVGMKWMSDFMAGKDPSIERD
;
A
#
# COMPACT_ATOMS: atom_id res chain seq x y z
N MET A 1 -16.25 -20.84 51.78
CA MET A 1 -14.92 -20.24 51.56
C MET A 1 -14.68 -20.16 50.06
N LYS A 2 -14.93 -18.99 49.44
CA LYS A 2 -14.82 -18.79 47.98
C LYS A 2 -13.37 -18.44 47.64
N LYS A 3 -12.69 -19.30 46.89
CA LYS A 3 -11.33 -19.05 46.38
C LYS A 3 -11.47 -18.22 45.10
N PHE A 4 -11.13 -16.94 45.15
CA PHE A 4 -10.99 -16.08 43.97
C PHE A 4 -9.58 -16.27 43.41
N THR A 5 -9.46 -16.94 42.27
CA THR A 5 -8.23 -16.96 41.47
C THR A 5 -8.24 -15.73 40.55
N PHE A 6 -7.34 -14.80 40.80
CA PHE A 6 -7.16 -13.59 39.99
C PHE A 6 -6.32 -13.94 38.76
N GLY A 7 -6.97 -14.05 37.59
CA GLY A 7 -6.30 -14.29 36.31
C GLY A 7 -5.67 -13.00 35.80
N MET A 8 -4.34 -12.96 35.73
CA MET A 8 -3.59 -11.85 35.15
C MET A 8 -3.69 -11.91 33.62
N PHE A 9 -4.60 -11.11 33.05
CA PHE A 9 -4.65 -10.86 31.61
C PHE A 9 -3.50 -9.92 31.22
N ILE A 10 -2.47 -10.45 30.59
CA ILE A 10 -1.41 -9.66 29.94
C ILE A 10 -1.96 -9.22 28.58
N ALA A 11 -2.36 -7.95 28.47
CA ALA A 11 -2.67 -7.34 27.19
C ALA A 11 -1.35 -7.15 26.41
N ALA A 12 -1.12 -7.97 25.39
CA ALA A 12 -0.01 -7.78 24.47
C ALA A 12 -0.29 -6.56 23.57
N LEU A 13 0.30 -5.41 23.91
CA LEU A 13 0.38 -4.25 23.03
C LEU A 13 1.33 -4.59 21.87
N THR A 14 0.79 -5.00 20.73
CA THR A 14 1.57 -5.14 19.50
C THR A 14 1.85 -3.74 18.95
N SER A 15 3.03 -3.20 19.24
CA SER A 15 3.54 -1.99 18.60
C SER A 15 3.79 -2.28 17.12
N VAL A 16 2.96 -1.71 16.24
CA VAL A 16 3.19 -1.72 14.80
C VAL A 16 4.32 -0.73 14.52
N ALA A 17 5.56 -1.22 14.41
CA ALA A 17 6.68 -0.40 13.99
C ALA A 17 6.50 -0.05 12.51
N TYR A 18 6.27 1.22 12.19
CA TYR A 18 6.39 1.70 10.81
C TYR A 18 7.88 1.80 10.50
N ALA A 19 8.34 1.05 9.49
CA ALA A 19 9.70 1.20 8.99
C ALA A 19 9.88 2.63 8.47
N GLY A 20 10.95 3.30 8.90
CA GLY A 20 11.32 4.61 8.37
C GLY A 20 11.61 4.56 6.87
N GLU A 21 11.70 5.74 6.26
CA GLU A 21 12.10 5.87 4.85
C GLU A 21 13.47 5.20 4.61
N PRO A 22 13.59 4.34 3.60
CA PRO A 22 14.85 3.68 3.28
C PRO A 22 15.82 4.64 2.60
N ASP A 23 17.11 4.48 2.88
CA ASP A 23 18.17 5.21 2.18
C ASP A 23 18.24 4.80 0.70
N GLY A 24 18.54 5.77 -0.17
CA GLY A 24 18.77 5.54 -1.60
C GLY A 24 17.93 6.44 -2.50
N PRO A 25 17.99 6.23 -3.83
CA PRO A 25 17.23 7.04 -4.77
C PRO A 25 15.75 6.63 -4.77
N HIS A 26 14.87 7.60 -5.02
CA HIS A 26 13.42 7.42 -4.96
C HIS A 26 12.82 6.80 -6.24
N ASP A 27 13.68 6.46 -7.20
CA ASP A 27 13.38 5.58 -8.33
C ASP A 27 13.84 4.13 -8.10
N GLY A 28 14.51 3.84 -6.98
CA GLY A 28 14.96 2.50 -6.64
C GLY A 28 13.85 1.59 -6.15
N ALA A 29 13.96 0.29 -6.41
CA ALA A 29 12.96 -0.70 -6.02
C ALA A 29 12.65 -0.68 -4.51
N ASN A 30 13.67 -0.56 -3.65
CA ASN A 30 13.48 -0.54 -2.20
C ASN A 30 12.62 0.65 -1.73
N TRP A 31 12.93 1.85 -2.25
CA TRP A 31 12.18 3.05 -1.91
C TRP A 31 10.76 2.97 -2.45
N GLN A 32 10.57 2.58 -3.71
CA GLN A 32 9.24 2.44 -4.32
C GLN A 32 8.38 1.40 -3.59
N ILE A 33 8.95 0.25 -3.21
CA ILE A 33 8.26 -0.77 -2.42
C ILE A 33 7.78 -0.21 -1.09
N TRP A 34 8.66 0.49 -0.36
CA TRP A 34 8.33 1.12 0.92
C TRP A 34 7.25 2.21 0.75
N ALA A 35 7.49 3.15 -0.16
CA ALA A 35 6.64 4.32 -0.37
C ALA A 35 5.24 3.87 -0.81
N TYR A 36 5.13 2.98 -1.80
CA TYR A 36 3.83 2.60 -2.36
C TYR A 36 3.05 1.70 -1.42
N SER A 37 3.71 0.78 -0.71
CA SER A 37 3.05 -0.05 0.31
C SER A 37 2.53 0.76 1.50
N SER A 38 3.07 1.97 1.73
CA SER A 38 2.65 2.85 2.84
C SER A 38 1.26 3.48 2.64
N ALA A 39 0.69 3.40 1.44
CA ALA A 39 -0.67 3.88 1.15
C ALA A 39 -1.77 3.05 1.84
N ALA A 40 -1.43 1.88 2.41
CA ALA A 40 -2.35 1.03 3.15
C ALA A 40 -1.79 0.65 4.54
N PRO A 41 -2.65 0.23 5.50
CA PRO A 41 -2.20 -0.37 6.73
C PRO A 41 -1.29 -1.59 6.47
N ALA A 42 -0.29 -1.80 7.32
CA ALA A 42 0.73 -2.85 7.12
C ALA A 42 0.15 -4.26 6.87
N VAL A 43 -0.96 -4.62 7.54
CA VAL A 43 -1.65 -5.92 7.35
C VAL A 43 -2.09 -6.17 5.90
N LEU A 44 -2.21 -5.10 5.11
CA LEU A 44 -2.69 -5.11 3.73
C LEU A 44 -1.54 -4.74 2.77
N GLY A 45 -0.85 -3.62 3.02
CA GLY A 45 0.23 -3.13 2.16
C GLY A 45 1.45 -4.04 2.10
N SER A 46 1.78 -4.78 3.16
CA SER A 46 2.95 -5.67 3.18
C SER A 46 2.82 -6.90 2.30
N ASN A 47 1.59 -7.35 2.01
CA ASN A 47 1.30 -8.53 1.20
C ASN A 47 0.72 -8.18 -0.18
N ALA A 48 0.62 -6.89 -0.50
CA ALA A 48 0.15 -6.41 -1.79
C ALA A 48 1.25 -6.56 -2.87
N THR A 49 0.80 -6.75 -4.11
CA THR A 49 1.65 -6.60 -5.30
C THR A 49 2.09 -5.14 -5.38
N VAL A 50 3.35 -4.87 -5.72
CA VAL A 50 3.84 -3.50 -5.90
C VAL A 50 4.35 -3.31 -7.31
N LEU A 51 3.85 -2.28 -7.97
CA LEU A 51 4.29 -1.88 -9.31
C LEU A 51 5.31 -0.74 -9.21
N ALA A 52 6.33 -0.80 -10.06
CA ALA A 52 7.27 0.30 -10.29
C ALA A 52 6.58 1.47 -11.03
N LEU A 53 7.28 2.61 -11.09
CA LEU A 53 6.90 3.77 -11.91
C LEU A 53 6.62 3.41 -13.38
N ASP A 54 7.33 2.42 -13.95
CA ASP A 54 7.15 1.98 -15.34
C ASP A 54 6.07 0.89 -15.51
N GLY A 55 5.40 0.50 -14.41
CA GLY A 55 4.38 -0.55 -14.39
C GLY A 55 4.92 -1.97 -14.25
N SER A 56 6.23 -2.19 -14.19
CA SER A 56 6.81 -3.51 -13.90
C SER A 56 6.53 -3.95 -12.46
N VAL A 57 6.49 -5.26 -12.22
CA VAL A 57 6.26 -5.79 -10.86
C VAL A 57 7.57 -5.77 -10.08
N LEU A 58 7.60 -5.03 -8.95
CA LEU A 58 8.72 -5.00 -8.00
C LEU A 58 8.59 -6.06 -6.90
N ARG A 59 7.36 -6.39 -6.53
CA ARG A 59 7.04 -7.42 -5.54
C ARG A 59 5.71 -8.08 -5.90
N GLU A 60 5.70 -9.40 -5.97
CA GLU A 60 4.48 -10.18 -6.10
C GLU A 60 3.72 -10.22 -4.76
N GLY A 61 2.42 -9.97 -4.82
CA GLY A 61 1.51 -10.02 -3.68
C GLY A 61 0.81 -11.37 -3.53
N SER A 62 0.09 -11.52 -2.42
CA SER A 62 -0.68 -12.73 -2.10
C SER A 62 -2.10 -12.45 -1.59
N ASN A 63 -2.52 -11.18 -1.54
CA ASN A 63 -3.79 -10.77 -0.93
C ASN A 63 -4.76 -10.05 -1.88
N GLY A 64 -4.47 -10.02 -3.19
CA GLY A 64 -5.34 -9.40 -4.21
C GLY A 64 -5.30 -7.87 -4.26
N TRP A 65 -4.45 -7.22 -3.46
CA TRP A 65 -4.23 -5.78 -3.52
C TRP A 65 -2.99 -5.44 -4.34
N THR A 66 -3.04 -4.31 -5.03
CA THR A 66 -1.91 -3.75 -5.77
C THR A 66 -1.62 -2.33 -5.31
N CYS A 67 -0.37 -2.03 -4.99
CA CYS A 67 0.11 -0.71 -4.62
C CYS A 67 1.00 -0.11 -5.71
N MET A 68 0.83 1.17 -6.01
CA MET A 68 1.54 1.87 -7.08
C MET A 68 1.59 3.38 -6.84
N VAL A 69 2.35 4.08 -7.69
CA VAL A 69 2.30 5.56 -7.78
C VAL A 69 0.88 6.01 -8.16
N GLY A 70 0.35 7.02 -7.48
CA GLY A 70 -0.95 7.60 -7.81
C GLY A 70 -0.86 9.03 -8.36
N ASN A 71 0.31 9.68 -8.29
CA ASN A 71 0.50 10.98 -8.91
C ASN A 71 0.46 10.85 -10.45
N PRO A 72 -0.49 11.52 -11.14
CA PRO A 72 -0.65 11.39 -12.59
C PRO A 72 0.36 12.21 -13.39
N ARG A 73 1.21 13.01 -12.74
CA ARG A 73 2.24 13.80 -13.43
C ARG A 73 3.43 12.90 -13.78
N PRO A 74 4.17 13.21 -14.86
CA PRO A 74 5.44 12.54 -15.14
C PRO A 74 6.36 12.62 -13.93
N ALA A 75 6.92 11.48 -13.52
CA ALA A 75 7.88 11.44 -12.42
C ALA A 75 9.14 12.25 -12.79
N PRO A 76 9.74 12.99 -11.84
CA PRO A 76 11.02 13.63 -12.06
C PRO A 76 12.13 12.61 -12.36
N GLU A 77 13.22 13.07 -12.99
CA GLU A 77 14.44 12.28 -13.10
C GLU A 77 14.95 11.94 -11.68
N GLY A 78 15.20 10.65 -11.40
CA GLY A 78 15.57 10.17 -10.07
C GLY A 78 14.39 9.87 -9.13
N GLY A 79 13.14 10.02 -9.59
CA GLY A 79 11.93 9.70 -8.82
C GLY A 79 11.31 10.90 -8.08
N TRP A 80 10.32 10.61 -7.24
CA TRP A 80 9.58 11.64 -6.47
C TRP A 80 10.38 12.14 -5.28
N GLY A 81 10.18 13.40 -4.86
CA GLY A 81 10.88 13.97 -3.70
C GLY A 81 10.51 13.33 -2.35
N SER A 82 9.33 12.71 -2.27
CA SER A 82 8.84 12.04 -1.07
C SER A 82 7.72 11.05 -1.42
N ALA A 83 7.37 10.17 -0.48
CA ALA A 83 6.19 9.32 -0.60
C ALA A 83 4.91 10.16 -0.75
N HIS A 84 4.83 11.32 -0.10
CA HIS A 84 3.69 12.22 -0.24
C HIS A 84 3.56 12.74 -1.68
N ASP A 85 4.68 13.15 -2.29
CA ASP A 85 4.70 13.64 -3.68
C ASP A 85 4.38 12.54 -4.69
N ALA A 86 4.74 11.29 -4.40
CA ALA A 86 4.34 10.14 -5.22
C ALA A 86 2.84 9.83 -5.17
N MET A 87 2.13 10.36 -4.16
CA MET A 87 0.71 10.14 -3.91
C MET A 87 0.28 8.68 -4.08
N PRO A 88 0.93 7.72 -3.39
CA PRO A 88 0.72 6.31 -3.66
C PRO A 88 -0.70 5.87 -3.36
N VAL A 89 -1.14 4.85 -4.08
CA VAL A 89 -2.45 4.23 -3.91
C VAL A 89 -2.27 2.71 -3.79
N CYS A 90 -3.06 2.08 -2.92
CA CYS A 90 -3.27 0.65 -2.92
C CYS A 90 -4.74 0.37 -3.23
N THR A 91 -5.00 -0.55 -4.14
CA THR A 91 -6.35 -0.84 -4.64
C THR A 91 -6.47 -2.31 -5.00
N ASP A 92 -7.66 -2.86 -4.79
CA ASP A 92 -8.04 -4.18 -5.27
C ASP A 92 -8.49 -4.11 -6.74
N GLU A 93 -8.86 -5.26 -7.28
CA GLU A 93 -9.33 -5.42 -8.66
C GLU A 93 -10.58 -4.56 -8.96
N VAL A 94 -11.50 -4.49 -8.00
CA VAL A 94 -12.77 -3.76 -8.12
C VAL A 94 -12.52 -2.26 -8.14
N GLY A 95 -11.70 -1.76 -7.22
CA GLY A 95 -11.26 -0.37 -7.15
C GLY A 95 -10.47 0.06 -8.38
N MET A 96 -9.61 -0.82 -8.92
CA MET A 96 -8.90 -0.57 -10.17
C MET A 96 -9.87 -0.43 -11.33
N LYS A 97 -10.90 -1.28 -11.40
CA LYS A 97 -11.92 -1.17 -12.44
C LYS A 97 -12.71 0.14 -12.33
N TRP A 98 -13.12 0.51 -11.12
CA TRP A 98 -13.78 1.81 -10.88
C TRP A 98 -12.91 2.99 -11.34
N MET A 99 -11.64 3.01 -10.93
CA MET A 99 -10.68 4.06 -11.28
C MET A 99 -10.49 4.15 -12.80
N SER A 100 -10.36 3.00 -13.47
CA SER A 100 -10.20 2.91 -14.92
C SER A 100 -11.42 3.46 -15.67
N ASP A 101 -12.64 3.04 -15.29
CA ASP A 101 -13.88 3.52 -15.92
C ASP A 101 -14.06 5.03 -15.70
N PHE A 102 -13.79 5.52 -14.48
CA PHE A 102 -13.84 6.94 -14.14
C PHE A 102 -12.85 7.76 -14.98
N MET A 103 -11.59 7.33 -15.08
CA MET A 103 -10.58 8.02 -15.90
C MET A 103 -10.91 7.99 -17.40
N ALA A 104 -11.64 6.96 -17.86
CA ALA A 104 -12.14 6.86 -19.23
C ALA A 104 -13.41 7.70 -19.48
N GLY A 105 -13.96 8.38 -18.47
CA GLY A 105 -15.20 9.15 -18.57
C GLY A 105 -16.44 8.27 -18.78
N LYS A 106 -16.40 7.02 -18.32
CA LYS A 106 -17.50 6.05 -18.41
C LYS A 106 -18.15 5.88 -17.04
N ASP A 107 -19.45 5.56 -17.05
CA ASP A 107 -20.12 5.11 -15.83
C ASP A 107 -19.45 3.82 -15.33
N PRO A 108 -19.00 3.76 -14.07
CA PRO A 108 -18.37 2.56 -13.54
C PRO A 108 -19.34 1.37 -13.56
N SER A 109 -18.95 0.31 -14.26
CA SER A 109 -19.72 -0.94 -14.27
C SER A 109 -19.04 -1.93 -13.34
N ILE A 110 -19.57 -2.07 -12.13
CA ILE A 110 -18.92 -2.83 -11.06
C ILE A 110 -19.92 -3.86 -10.55
N GLU A 111 -19.51 -5.13 -10.55
CA GLU A 111 -20.22 -6.17 -9.84
C GLU A 111 -19.61 -6.30 -8.44
N ARG A 112 -20.46 -6.22 -7.42
CA ARG A 112 -20.15 -6.58 -6.04
C ARG A 112 -21.27 -7.50 -5.54
N ASP A 113 -20.87 -8.45 -4.71
CA ASP A 113 -21.73 -9.43 -4.04
C ASP A 113 -22.71 -8.80 -3.03
#